data_AF-A0A7L4QHW5-F1
#
_entry.id   AF-A0A7L4QHW5-F1
#
_cell.length_a   1.000
_cell.length_b   1.000
_cell.length_c   1.000
_cell.angle_alpha   90.00
_cell.angle_beta   90.00
_cell.angle_gamma   90.00
#
_symmetry.space_group_name_H-M   'P 1'
#
loop_
_entity.id
_entity.type
_entity.pdbx_description
1 polymer ?
#
loop_
_entity_poly.entity_id
_entity_poly.type
_entity_poly.pdbx_seq_one_letter_code
_entity_poly.pdbx_strand_id
1 'polypeptide(L)'
;MNKEDVRKRICLALDVDSLDLAKEVVEESHEYVGLYKIGKQLFVSEGTSSIKIPQSYDRDVFLDLKFHDIPNTVESASRALVKHNIKMFTIHSMGGKEMIQAAVIGVKNGVTAYGKIKPIIMGVTVLTSQDENSLRDLLIDKSLDTALVSYA
;
A
#
# COMPACT_ATOMS: atom_id res chain seq x y z
N MET A 1 -15.01 20.84 -11.65
CA MET A 1 -13.84 20.14 -11.06
C MET A 1 -12.61 20.80 -11.61
N ASN A 2 -11.75 21.37 -10.76
CA ASN A 2 -10.54 22.06 -11.24
C ASN A 2 -9.43 21.03 -11.55
N LYS A 3 -8.33 21.45 -12.19
CA LYS A 3 -7.21 20.55 -12.53
C LYS A 3 -6.63 19.83 -11.30
N GLU A 4 -6.60 20.53 -10.16
CA GLU A 4 -6.10 20.02 -8.90
C GLU A 4 -6.95 18.85 -8.36
N ASP A 5 -8.27 18.95 -8.47
CA ASP A 5 -9.22 17.93 -8.07
C ASP A 5 -9.10 16.66 -8.94
N VAL A 6 -8.85 16.84 -10.25
CA VAL A 6 -8.62 15.71 -11.17
C VAL A 6 -7.34 14.99 -10.79
N ARG A 7 -6.25 15.73 -10.61
CA ARG A 7 -4.94 15.20 -10.26
C ARG A 7 -4.97 14.32 -9.02
N LYS A 8 -5.65 14.79 -7.96
CA LYS A 8 -5.80 14.06 -6.69
C LYS A 8 -6.54 12.72 -6.79
N ARG A 9 -7.24 12.46 -7.91
CA ARG A 9 -7.95 11.20 -8.16
C ARG A 9 -7.15 10.18 -8.96
N ILE A 10 -5.96 10.55 -9.44
CA ILE A 10 -5.11 9.68 -10.23
C ILE A 10 -3.99 9.14 -9.35
N CYS A 11 -3.93 7.81 -9.28
CA CYS A 11 -2.85 7.05 -8.67
C CYS A 11 -2.07 6.34 -9.78
N LEU A 12 -0.82 6.73 -10.02
CA LEU A 12 0.02 6.11 -11.06
C LEU A 12 0.95 5.06 -10.45
N ALA A 13 1.02 3.89 -11.07
CA ALA A 13 1.91 2.81 -10.64
C ALA A 13 3.35 3.05 -11.12
N LEU A 14 4.31 2.99 -10.20
CA LEU A 14 5.75 2.95 -10.50
C LEU A 14 6.20 1.49 -10.59
N ASP A 15 5.75 0.80 -11.63
CA ASP A 15 6.06 -0.62 -11.88
C ASP A 15 7.36 -0.73 -12.73
N VAL A 16 8.44 -0.23 -12.14
CA VAL A 16 9.81 -0.24 -12.67
C VAL A 16 10.77 -0.80 -11.61
N ASP A 17 11.99 -1.14 -11.98
CA ASP A 17 12.95 -1.84 -11.11
C ASP A 17 14.15 -0.99 -10.66
N SER A 18 14.23 0.28 -11.06
CA SER A 18 15.32 1.19 -10.68
C SER A 18 14.82 2.57 -10.29
N LEU A 19 15.62 3.28 -9.48
CA LEU A 19 15.34 4.67 -9.09
C LEU A 19 15.35 5.63 -10.29
N ASP A 20 16.21 5.40 -11.27
CA ASP A 20 16.33 6.27 -12.45
C ASP A 20 15.05 6.23 -13.29
N LEU A 21 14.56 5.04 -13.63
CA LEU A 21 13.29 4.88 -14.34
C LEU A 21 12.11 5.43 -13.53
N ALA A 22 12.09 5.20 -12.21
CA ALA A 22 11.04 5.73 -11.34
C ALA A 22 11.03 7.27 -11.35
N LYS A 23 12.23 7.88 -11.38
CA LYS A 23 12.39 9.33 -11.45
C LYS A 23 11.91 9.89 -12.79
N GLU A 24 12.27 9.28 -13.90
CA GLU A 24 11.80 9.66 -15.24
C GLU A 24 10.26 9.70 -15.30
N VAL A 25 9.61 8.63 -14.84
CA VAL A 25 8.13 8.55 -14.81
C VAL A 25 7.52 9.65 -13.95
N VAL A 26 8.09 9.93 -12.77
CA VAL A 26 7.59 10.97 -11.87
C VAL A 26 7.79 12.36 -12.47
N GLU A 27 8.96 12.63 -13.05
CA GLU A 27 9.27 13.90 -13.72
C GLU A 27 8.25 14.23 -14.81
N GLU A 28 7.92 13.26 -15.66
CA GLU A 28 6.99 13.45 -16.77
C GLU A 28 5.52 13.60 -16.34
N SER A 29 5.12 13.00 -15.20
CA SER A 29 3.70 12.87 -14.84
C SER A 29 3.24 13.63 -13.60
N HIS A 30 4.16 14.19 -12.79
CA HIS A 30 3.81 14.81 -11.49
C HIS A 30 2.87 16.01 -11.58
N GLU A 31 2.74 16.69 -12.73
CA GLU A 31 1.75 17.75 -12.91
C GLU A 31 0.30 17.22 -13.01
N TYR A 32 0.14 15.95 -13.38
CA TYR A 32 -1.16 15.32 -13.65
C TYR A 32 -1.54 14.24 -12.63
N VAL A 33 -0.57 13.72 -11.88
CA VAL A 33 -0.75 12.64 -10.90
C VAL A 33 -0.59 13.17 -9.48
N GLY A 34 -1.54 12.85 -8.60
CA GLY A 34 -1.51 13.26 -7.19
C GLY A 34 -0.86 12.23 -6.25
N LEU A 35 -0.86 10.96 -6.64
CA LEU A 35 -0.44 9.82 -5.82
C LEU A 35 0.35 8.83 -6.68
N TYR A 36 1.48 8.33 -6.15
CA TYR A 36 2.25 7.28 -6.82
C TYR A 36 2.18 5.98 -6.02
N LYS A 37 1.82 4.88 -6.68
CA LYS A 37 1.84 3.53 -6.12
C LYS A 37 3.21 2.90 -6.31
N ILE A 38 3.88 2.60 -5.21
CA ILE A 38 5.12 1.83 -5.20
C ILE A 38 4.78 0.39 -4.81
N GLY A 39 4.92 -0.53 -5.76
CA GLY A 39 4.70 -1.96 -5.54
C GLY A 39 5.95 -2.71 -5.12
N LYS A 40 5.84 -4.05 -5.04
CA LYS A 40 6.94 -4.94 -4.63
C LYS A 40 8.17 -4.84 -5.53
N GLN A 41 8.01 -4.70 -6.85
CA GLN A 41 9.15 -4.65 -7.78
C GLN A 41 10.13 -3.53 -7.41
N LEU A 42 9.67 -2.28 -7.45
CA LEU A 42 10.51 -1.13 -7.12
C LEU A 42 10.97 -1.14 -5.66
N PHE A 43 10.10 -1.51 -4.71
CA PHE A 43 10.47 -1.48 -3.29
C PHE A 43 11.46 -2.58 -2.90
N VAL A 44 11.41 -3.76 -3.52
CA VAL A 44 12.38 -4.82 -3.25
C VAL A 44 13.73 -4.47 -3.86
N SER A 45 13.76 -3.86 -5.06
CA SER A 45 15.00 -3.41 -5.68
C SER A 45 15.66 -2.27 -4.91
N GLU A 46 14.90 -1.25 -4.53
CA GLU A 46 15.46 0.05 -4.12
C GLU A 46 15.11 0.46 -2.68
N GLY A 47 14.30 -0.36 -2.00
CA GLY A 47 13.87 -0.11 -0.64
C GLY A 47 13.17 1.22 -0.47
N THR A 48 13.39 1.84 0.69
CA THR A 48 12.74 3.09 1.08
C THR A 48 13.22 4.32 0.29
N SER A 49 14.29 4.20 -0.51
CA SER A 49 14.76 5.27 -1.40
C SER A 49 13.72 5.59 -2.48
N SER A 50 13.01 4.57 -2.96
CA SER A 50 11.90 4.73 -3.92
C SER A 50 10.81 5.70 -3.43
N ILE A 51 10.52 5.72 -2.13
CA ILE A 51 9.52 6.62 -1.51
C ILE A 51 9.92 8.09 -1.69
N LYS A 52 11.23 8.38 -1.74
CA LYS A 52 11.75 9.75 -1.81
C LYS A 52 11.53 10.41 -3.16
N ILE A 53 11.41 9.63 -4.23
CA ILE A 53 11.23 10.17 -5.58
C ILE A 53 9.90 10.93 -5.68
N PRO A 54 8.70 10.36 -5.44
CA PRO A 54 7.46 11.15 -5.49
C PRO A 54 7.45 12.32 -4.49
N GLN A 55 8.02 12.09 -3.30
CA GLN A 55 8.05 13.11 -2.24
C GLN A 55 8.86 14.36 -2.63
N SER A 56 9.93 14.23 -3.44
CA SER A 56 10.71 15.39 -3.90
C SER A 56 9.94 16.28 -4.87
N TYR A 57 8.86 15.79 -5.47
CA TYR A 57 7.94 16.55 -6.32
C TYR A 57 6.65 16.96 -5.57
N ASP A 58 6.64 16.86 -4.23
CA ASP A 58 5.48 17.13 -3.38
C ASP A 58 4.28 16.25 -3.72
N ARG A 59 4.52 14.94 -3.93
CA ARG A 59 3.48 13.95 -4.25
C ARG A 59 3.34 12.89 -3.18
N ASP A 60 2.10 12.48 -2.96
CA ASP A 60 1.75 11.44 -2.00
C ASP A 60 2.24 10.08 -2.51
N VAL A 61 2.53 9.16 -1.56
CA VAL A 61 2.93 7.78 -1.87
C VAL A 61 1.89 6.80 -1.32
N PHE A 62 1.46 5.87 -2.18
CA PHE A 62 0.76 4.66 -1.82
C PHE A 62 1.75 3.48 -1.86
N LEU A 63 2.05 2.89 -0.71
CA LEU A 63 2.94 1.75 -0.62
C LEU A 63 2.16 0.42 -0.70
N ASP A 64 2.19 -0.24 -1.86
CA ASP A 64 1.41 -1.44 -2.14
C ASP A 64 2.22 -2.75 -1.97
N LEU A 65 2.54 -3.07 -0.72
CA LEU A 65 3.32 -4.27 -0.37
C LEU A 65 2.47 -5.45 0.12
N LYS A 66 1.19 -5.19 0.41
CA LYS A 66 0.21 -6.20 0.84
C LYS A 66 0.72 -7.02 2.03
N PHE A 67 1.04 -6.35 3.14
CA PHE A 67 1.57 -7.05 4.32
C PHE A 67 0.65 -8.19 4.75
N HIS A 68 1.26 -9.35 4.96
CA HIS A 68 0.59 -10.58 5.34
C HIS A 68 1.57 -11.45 6.11
N ASP A 69 1.45 -11.45 7.43
CA ASP A 69 2.36 -12.14 8.36
C ASP A 69 1.64 -12.28 9.72
N ILE A 70 2.31 -12.84 10.73
CA ILE A 70 1.77 -12.89 12.09
C ILE A 70 1.56 -11.47 12.67
N PRO A 71 0.63 -11.28 13.62
CA PRO A 71 0.25 -9.96 14.13
C PRO A 71 1.43 -9.08 14.56
N ASN A 72 2.38 -9.61 15.33
CA ASN A 72 3.54 -8.83 15.81
C ASN A 72 4.45 -8.32 14.69
N THR A 73 4.62 -9.10 13.62
CA THR A 73 5.44 -8.69 12.47
C THR A 73 4.77 -7.54 11.73
N VAL A 74 3.46 -7.66 11.48
CA VAL A 74 2.67 -6.62 10.80
C VAL A 74 2.57 -5.35 11.65
N GLU A 75 2.42 -5.45 12.97
CA GLU A 75 2.49 -4.30 13.86
C GLU A 75 3.83 -3.57 13.74
N SER A 76 4.94 -4.32 13.83
CA SER A 76 6.29 -3.78 13.77
C SER A 76 6.58 -3.10 12.44
N ALA A 77 6.19 -3.73 11.33
CA ALA A 77 6.32 -3.16 9.98
C ALA A 77 5.46 -1.90 9.83
N SER A 78 4.19 -1.95 10.25
CA SER A 78 3.26 -0.81 10.18
C SER A 78 3.75 0.38 10.99
N ARG A 79 4.32 0.15 12.19
CA ARG A 79 4.97 1.18 13.01
C ARG A 79 6.16 1.80 12.28
N ALA A 80 7.04 0.97 11.73
CA ALA A 80 8.24 1.43 11.03
C ALA A 80 7.92 2.27 9.79
N LEU A 81 6.84 1.96 9.08
CA LEU A 81 6.42 2.71 7.89
C LEU A 81 6.06 4.18 8.18
N VAL A 82 5.52 4.48 9.37
CA VAL A 82 5.01 5.83 9.67
C VAL A 82 6.07 6.92 9.53
N LYS A 83 7.35 6.62 9.83
CA LYS A 83 8.45 7.60 9.69
C LYS A 83 8.68 8.06 8.24
N HIS A 84 8.20 7.30 7.26
CA HIS A 84 8.36 7.60 5.84
C HIS A 84 7.31 8.55 5.28
N ASN A 85 6.30 8.97 6.06
CA ASN A 85 5.27 9.93 5.65
C ASN A 85 4.54 9.51 4.35
N ILE A 86 4.22 8.22 4.22
CA ILE A 86 3.39 7.71 3.14
C ILE A 86 1.92 8.06 3.39
N LYS A 87 1.14 8.17 2.32
CA LYS A 87 -0.30 8.49 2.42
C LYS A 87 -1.12 7.26 2.79
N MET A 88 -0.75 6.10 2.25
CA MET A 88 -1.47 4.85 2.49
C MET A 88 -0.60 3.63 2.20
N PHE A 89 -0.97 2.47 2.74
CA PHE A 89 -0.35 1.18 2.43
C PHE A 89 -1.35 0.02 2.49
N THR A 90 -0.99 -1.13 1.91
CA THR A 90 -1.85 -2.33 1.88
C THR A 90 -1.46 -3.41 2.88
N ILE A 91 -2.48 -4.09 3.40
CA ILE A 91 -2.40 -5.36 4.15
C ILE A 91 -3.37 -6.37 3.52
N HIS A 92 -3.16 -7.68 3.67
CA HIS A 92 -4.17 -8.68 3.26
C HIS A 92 -5.24 -8.88 4.33
N SER A 93 -6.52 -8.72 3.99
CA SER A 93 -7.63 -9.01 4.89
C SER A 93 -7.68 -10.48 5.31
N MET A 94 -7.16 -11.38 4.45
CA MET A 94 -7.03 -12.82 4.73
C MET A 94 -6.09 -13.14 5.90
N GLY A 95 -5.24 -12.21 6.34
CA GLY A 95 -4.42 -12.39 7.55
C GLY A 95 -5.20 -12.35 8.86
N GLY A 96 -6.51 -12.09 8.79
CA GLY A 96 -7.43 -12.18 9.92
C GLY A 96 -7.46 -10.94 10.81
N LYS A 97 -8.48 -10.90 11.68
CA LYS A 97 -8.81 -9.74 12.52
C LYS A 97 -7.65 -9.30 13.40
N GLU A 98 -6.94 -10.25 14.01
CA GLU A 98 -5.82 -9.96 14.93
C GLU A 98 -4.67 -9.25 14.20
N MET A 99 -4.31 -9.70 13.00
CA MET A 99 -3.26 -9.06 12.19
C MET A 99 -3.66 -7.64 11.78
N ILE A 100 -4.92 -7.45 11.36
CA ILE A 100 -5.45 -6.13 10.98
C ILE A 100 -5.42 -5.17 12.19
N GLN A 101 -5.86 -5.63 13.36
CA GLN A 101 -5.81 -4.84 14.59
C GLN A 101 -4.37 -4.47 14.97
N ALA A 102 -3.44 -5.40 14.82
CA ALA A 102 -2.02 -5.18 15.07
C ALA A 102 -1.42 -4.13 14.11
N ALA A 103 -1.81 -4.12 12.83
CA ALA A 103 -1.43 -3.07 11.89
C ALA A 103 -1.89 -1.67 12.36
N VAL A 104 -3.15 -1.57 12.82
CA VAL A 104 -3.73 -0.31 13.35
C VAL A 104 -2.98 0.16 14.60
N ILE A 105 -2.66 -0.75 15.52
CA ILE A 105 -1.86 -0.46 16.72
C ILE A 105 -0.47 0.04 16.32
N GLY A 106 0.19 -0.65 15.38
CA GLY A 106 1.50 -0.27 14.88
C GLY A 106 1.52 1.14 14.30
N VAL A 107 0.53 1.47 13.46
CA VAL A 107 0.37 2.83 12.93
C VAL A 107 0.16 3.86 14.05
N LYS A 108 -0.73 3.59 15.01
CA LYS A 108 -0.98 4.50 16.13
C LYS A 108 0.30 4.78 16.93
N ASN A 109 1.03 3.72 17.28
CA ASN A 109 2.29 3.81 18.01
C ASN A 109 3.36 4.55 17.20
N GLY A 110 3.42 4.32 15.88
CA GLY A 110 4.33 5.02 14.98
C GLY A 110 4.02 6.53 14.89
N VAL A 111 2.74 6.91 14.85
CA VAL A 111 2.33 8.32 14.83
C VAL A 111 2.77 9.02 16.12
N THR A 112 2.54 8.40 17.28
CA THR A 112 3.00 8.92 18.57
C THR A 112 4.52 9.03 18.63
N ALA A 113 5.26 8.04 18.11
CA ALA A 113 6.71 8.02 18.16
C ALA A 113 7.40 9.02 17.21
N TYR A 114 6.82 9.27 16.03
CA TYR A 114 7.48 10.04 14.97
C TYR A 114 6.82 11.41 14.67
N GLY A 115 5.63 11.69 15.21
CA GLY A 115 4.90 12.93 14.94
C GLY A 115 4.54 13.12 13.46
N LYS A 116 4.26 12.02 12.75
CA LYS A 116 3.95 12.03 11.31
C LYS A 116 2.46 11.81 11.05
N ILE A 117 2.06 12.06 9.80
CA ILE A 117 0.68 11.84 9.33
C ILE A 117 0.34 10.36 9.48
N LYS A 118 -0.87 10.08 9.96
CA LYS A 118 -1.42 8.73 10.03
C LYS A 118 -1.73 8.22 8.62
N PRO A 119 -1.02 7.19 8.09
CA PRO A 119 -1.36 6.62 6.80
C PRO A 119 -2.71 5.89 6.84
N ILE A 120 -3.39 5.85 5.69
CA ILE A 120 -4.56 4.99 5.49
C ILE A 120 -4.09 3.53 5.33
N ILE A 121 -4.76 2.61 5.99
CA ILE A 121 -4.53 1.17 5.83
C ILE A 121 -5.59 0.63 4.89
N MET A 122 -5.17 0.00 3.79
CA MET A 122 -6.05 -0.59 2.77
C MET A 122 -6.03 -2.10 2.88
N GLY A 123 -7.20 -2.72 3.05
CA GLY A 123 -7.34 -4.18 3.03
C GLY A 123 -7.43 -4.72 1.60
N VAL A 124 -6.50 -5.60 1.23
CA VAL A 124 -6.60 -6.41 0.02
C VAL A 124 -7.47 -7.63 0.37
N THR A 125 -8.60 -7.75 -0.31
CA THR A 125 -9.56 -8.85 -0.12
C THR A 125 -9.11 -10.08 -0.90
N VAL A 126 -9.72 -10.35 -2.05
CA VAL A 126 -9.31 -11.39 -2.98
C VAL A 126 -8.54 -10.73 -4.12
N LEU A 127 -7.41 -11.33 -4.53
CA LEU A 127 -6.62 -10.78 -5.62
C LEU A 127 -7.40 -10.89 -6.93
N THR A 128 -7.23 -9.91 -7.82
CA THR A 128 -7.90 -9.91 -9.14
C THR A 128 -7.48 -11.08 -10.04
N SER A 129 -6.38 -11.75 -9.71
CA SER A 129 -5.89 -12.96 -10.38
C SER A 129 -6.46 -14.26 -9.80
N GLN A 130 -7.21 -14.19 -8.70
CA GLN A 130 -7.79 -15.36 -8.04
C GLN A 130 -9.23 -15.57 -8.50
N ASP A 131 -9.55 -16.83 -8.76
CA ASP A 131 -10.88 -17.33 -9.07
C ASP A 131 -11.34 -18.34 -8.00
N GLU A 132 -12.48 -18.99 -8.21
CA GLU A 132 -12.97 -20.00 -7.26
C GLU A 132 -12.02 -21.19 -7.10
N ASN A 133 -11.30 -21.58 -8.15
CA ASN A 133 -10.33 -22.68 -8.06
C ASN A 133 -9.16 -22.29 -7.17
N SER A 134 -8.66 -21.06 -7.33
CA SER A 134 -7.61 -20.48 -6.49
C SER A 134 -8.02 -20.43 -5.00
N LEU A 135 -9.30 -20.19 -4.71
CA LEU A 135 -9.83 -20.23 -3.34
C LEU A 135 -9.92 -21.66 -2.79
N ARG A 136 -10.31 -22.63 -3.61
CA ARG A 136 -10.33 -24.06 -3.22
C ARG A 136 -8.93 -24.59 -2.93
N ASP A 137 -7.92 -24.16 -3.67
CA ASP A 137 -6.51 -24.50 -3.39
C ASP A 137 -6.07 -24.02 -1.99
N LEU A 138 -6.71 -22.97 -1.46
CA LEU A 138 -6.52 -22.45 -0.11
C LEU A 138 -7.50 -23.03 0.92
N LEU A 139 -8.24 -24.08 0.55
CA LEU A 139 -9.27 -24.71 1.38
C LEU A 139 -10.41 -23.76 1.78
N ILE A 140 -10.72 -22.79 0.92
CA ILE A 140 -11.85 -21.87 1.08
C ILE A 140 -13.01 -22.37 0.22
N ASP A 141 -13.97 -23.03 0.85
CA ASP A 141 -15.13 -23.64 0.18
C ASP A 141 -16.32 -22.66 -0.03
N LYS A 142 -16.10 -21.37 0.21
CA LYS A 142 -17.10 -20.33 -0.03
C LYS A 142 -16.97 -19.79 -1.45
N SER A 143 -18.09 -19.34 -2.02
CA SER A 143 -18.06 -18.67 -3.33
C SER A 143 -17.19 -17.41 -3.28
N LEU A 144 -16.66 -17.03 -4.44
CA LEU A 144 -15.83 -15.82 -4.57
C LEU A 144 -16.54 -14.57 -4.02
N ASP A 145 -17.82 -14.39 -4.36
CA ASP A 145 -18.63 -13.26 -3.88
C ASP A 145 -18.75 -13.26 -2.34
N THR A 146 -18.96 -14.44 -1.75
CA THR A 146 -19.05 -14.57 -0.28
C THR A 146 -17.73 -14.21 0.38
N ALA A 147 -16.61 -14.68 -0.18
CA ALA A 147 -15.27 -14.38 0.34
C ALA A 147 -14.96 -12.88 0.22
N LEU A 148 -15.24 -12.27 -0.93
CA LEU A 148 -15.05 -10.84 -1.18
C LEU A 148 -15.80 -9.98 -0.15
N VAL A 149 -17.10 -10.23 0.05
CA VAL A 149 -17.92 -9.46 1.00
C VAL A 149 -17.47 -9.67 2.44
N SER A 150 -17.02 -10.88 2.79
CA SER A 150 -16.57 -11.18 4.16
C SER A 150 -15.24 -10.52 4.53
N TYR A 151 -14.44 -10.12 3.54
CA TYR A 151 -13.13 -9.51 3.74
C TYR A 151 -13.10 -7.98 3.59
N ALA A 152 -14.19 -7.37 3.13
CA ALA A 152 -14.36 -5.92 2.92
C ALA A 152 -14.91 -5.22 4.17
#